data_AF-A0A0N8P0T6-F1
#
_entry.id   AF-A0A0N8P0T6-F1
#
_cell.length_a   1.000
_cell.length_b   1.000
_cell.length_c   1.000
_cell.angle_alpha   90.00
_cell.angle_beta   90.00
_cell.angle_gamma   90.00
#
_symmetry.space_group_name_H-M   'P 1'
#
loop_
_entity.id
_entity.type
_entity.pdbx_description
1 polymer ?
#
loop_
_entity_poly.entity_id
_entity_poly.type
_entity_poly.pdbx_seq_one_letter_code
_entity_poly.pdbx_strand_id
1 'polypeptide(L)'
;MPTLAGQLGYSPAVVGTMYMILPIIGMMAKPLFGYLADRFHRHRSLFMGGQVLTGIAFFLIMFVPALEKPLPKVEFHCHAGVSEIRFCSQYGDCVEKNLEQYYGNRTLECELHCEAQPTIWDTVCQNWLQNKTENCASNRTNPFLDIGTSINMNHIMEESSCLFFMIPHDRGQVAGQNVTMNCPAYLKTNCTMDCREDYVKEQLAENAVINTRSAMGMPQFWFFFGMLIFSWIGMAVVVSIGDAICFGILGDRHHLYGKQRLCGSLGWGVFALLAGVLVDNMSRGEVNKNYTVVFWMALIIMGFDVFASSKLKHVQTHLSSNILKDVGQMFLSLRCVIFFLWCVAIGLGTALIWNFLFIYLEQLDKELEGCDSSMKTLEGLVMGIQCFGGELPFFFLSGWILKRIGHVNAMSMVLFGFGVRFILYSMLQNPWYILPIELLNGVTFGIFYATMASYASIVAPPGTEATMQSLVGAIFEGVGVSMGSLIGGLLFESVSARTTFEIFGIGAFILFVVHVCVQMYLQRNGSTDENGKGRVSSASASVSGTAPTPSSVESAKPKEIANKDADGFRDVDLS
;
A
#
# COMPACT_ATOMS: atom_id res chain seq x y z
N MET A 1 7.67 0.06 -0.84
CA MET A 1 7.92 -1.32 -1.35
C MET A 1 7.14 -1.60 -2.64
N PRO A 2 5.82 -1.36 -2.74
CA PRO A 2 5.11 -1.51 -4.03
C PRO A 2 5.70 -0.64 -5.15
N THR A 3 6.02 0.62 -4.83
CA THR A 3 6.70 1.57 -5.73
C THR A 3 8.10 1.08 -6.15
N LEU A 4 8.90 0.55 -5.20
CA LEU A 4 10.19 -0.09 -5.51
C LEU A 4 10.02 -1.32 -6.41
N ALA A 5 9.01 -2.16 -6.17
CA ALA A 5 8.74 -3.31 -7.02
C ALA A 5 8.40 -2.89 -8.46
N GLY A 6 7.66 -1.80 -8.63
CA GLY A 6 7.44 -1.16 -9.93
C GLY A 6 8.76 -0.74 -10.58
N GLN A 7 9.64 -0.06 -9.84
CA GLN A 7 10.96 0.36 -10.33
C GLN A 7 11.87 -0.82 -10.71
N LEU A 8 11.77 -1.95 -9.99
CA LEU A 8 12.48 -3.19 -10.33
C LEU A 8 11.94 -3.87 -11.61
N GLY A 9 10.81 -3.40 -12.15
CA GLY A 9 10.23 -3.85 -13.42
C GLY A 9 9.02 -4.79 -13.29
N TYR A 10 8.45 -4.94 -12.09
CA TYR A 10 7.26 -5.79 -11.87
C TYR A 10 5.95 -5.03 -12.11
N SER A 11 5.01 -5.64 -12.86
CA SER A 11 3.68 -5.05 -13.08
C SER A 11 2.84 -4.99 -11.80
N PRO A 12 1.81 -4.11 -11.75
CA PRO A 12 0.88 -4.03 -10.61
C PRO A 12 0.20 -5.37 -10.28
N ALA A 13 -0.07 -6.24 -11.25
CA ALA A 13 -0.64 -7.56 -10.98
C ALA A 13 0.33 -8.52 -10.30
N VAL A 14 1.62 -8.47 -10.66
CA VAL A 14 2.67 -9.21 -9.95
C VAL A 14 2.76 -8.73 -8.50
N VAL A 15 2.80 -7.41 -8.30
CA VAL A 15 2.79 -6.79 -6.95
C VAL A 15 1.55 -7.24 -6.16
N GLY A 16 0.36 -7.16 -6.75
CA GLY A 16 -0.88 -7.63 -6.13
C GLY A 16 -0.86 -9.11 -5.74
N THR A 17 -0.25 -9.96 -6.57
CA THR A 17 -0.08 -11.40 -6.27
C THR A 17 0.89 -11.62 -5.10
N MET A 18 1.99 -10.87 -5.04
CA MET A 18 2.93 -10.95 -3.91
C MET A 18 2.24 -10.52 -2.61
N TYR A 19 1.54 -9.38 -2.64
CA TYR A 19 0.82 -8.84 -1.48
C TYR A 19 -0.48 -9.57 -1.15
N MET A 20 -0.94 -10.50 -1.99
CA MET A 20 -1.94 -11.50 -1.62
C MET A 20 -1.34 -12.57 -0.70
N ILE A 21 -0.11 -13.00 -0.98
CA ILE A 21 0.52 -14.12 -0.26
C ILE A 21 1.08 -13.66 1.10
N LEU A 22 1.67 -12.46 1.17
CA LEU A 22 2.33 -11.97 2.39
C LEU A 22 1.41 -11.94 3.63
N PRO A 23 0.19 -11.36 3.58
CA PRO A 23 -0.67 -11.32 4.76
C PRO A 23 -1.20 -12.69 5.16
N ILE A 24 -1.40 -13.62 4.21
CA ILE A 24 -1.76 -15.02 4.51
C ILE A 24 -0.63 -15.70 5.30
N ILE A 25 0.62 -15.52 4.88
CA ILE A 25 1.78 -16.03 5.61
C ILE A 25 1.87 -15.39 7.00
N GLY A 26 1.68 -14.07 7.09
CA GLY A 26 1.66 -13.36 8.38
C GLY A 26 0.56 -13.89 9.32
N MET A 27 -0.64 -14.13 8.79
CA MET A 27 -1.77 -14.71 9.53
C MET A 27 -1.43 -16.10 10.09
N MET A 28 -0.71 -16.93 9.34
CA MET A 28 -0.26 -18.25 9.80
C MET A 28 0.92 -18.17 10.78
N ALA A 29 1.82 -17.19 10.60
CA ALA A 29 2.99 -16.99 11.44
C ALA A 29 2.61 -16.56 12.87
N LYS A 30 1.63 -15.65 13.03
CA LYS A 30 1.19 -15.13 14.34
C LYS A 30 0.88 -16.25 15.36
N PRO A 31 -0.02 -17.22 15.10
CA PRO A 31 -0.33 -18.29 16.06
C PRO A 31 0.82 -19.28 16.24
N LEU A 32 1.58 -19.58 15.17
CA LEU A 32 2.72 -20.49 15.24
C LEU A 32 3.78 -19.94 16.21
N PHE A 33 4.22 -18.69 16.01
CA PHE A 33 5.23 -18.08 16.87
C PHE A 33 4.71 -17.71 18.25
N GLY A 34 3.40 -17.43 18.40
CA GLY A 34 2.74 -17.33 19.70
C GLY A 34 2.86 -18.64 20.48
N TYR A 35 2.51 -19.77 19.87
CA TYR A 35 2.66 -21.09 20.48
C TYR A 35 4.13 -21.42 20.82
N LEU A 36 5.09 -21.12 19.94
CA LEU A 36 6.51 -21.30 20.24
C LEU A 36 6.94 -20.42 21.43
N ALA A 37 6.47 -19.18 21.51
CA ALA A 37 6.81 -18.28 22.61
C ALA A 37 6.32 -18.81 23.95
N ASP A 38 5.07 -19.29 23.98
CA ASP A 38 4.47 -19.88 25.17
C ASP A 38 5.16 -21.19 25.57
N ARG A 39 5.44 -22.09 24.60
CA ARG A 39 6.06 -23.40 24.87
C ARG A 39 7.49 -23.29 25.40
N PHE A 40 8.29 -22.38 24.85
CA PHE A 40 9.69 -22.21 25.24
C PHE A 40 9.88 -21.16 26.35
N HIS A 41 8.83 -20.42 26.72
CA HIS A 41 8.87 -19.30 27.66
C HIS A 41 9.93 -18.24 27.29
N ARG A 42 10.10 -17.96 26.00
CA ARG A 42 11.17 -17.10 25.46
C ARG A 42 10.61 -15.94 24.62
N HIS A 43 9.53 -15.31 25.07
CA HIS A 43 8.86 -14.19 24.37
C HIS A 43 9.84 -13.09 23.95
N ARG A 44 10.68 -12.61 24.88
CA ARG A 44 11.65 -11.55 24.58
C ARG A 44 12.67 -11.97 23.51
N SER A 45 13.18 -13.20 23.56
CA SER A 45 14.17 -13.67 22.57
C SER A 45 13.54 -13.82 21.19
N LEU A 46 12.29 -14.29 21.10
CA LEU A 46 11.57 -14.38 19.83
C LEU A 46 11.20 -13.00 19.28
N PHE A 47 10.82 -12.06 20.14
CA PHE A 47 10.57 -10.67 19.77
C PHE A 47 11.82 -10.02 19.16
N MET A 48 12.97 -10.12 19.85
CA MET A 48 14.25 -9.64 19.32
C MET A 48 14.68 -10.37 18.04
N GLY A 49 14.47 -11.69 17.98
CA GLY A 49 14.73 -12.47 16.78
C GLY A 49 13.88 -12.02 15.58
N GLY A 50 12.61 -11.70 15.80
CA GLY A 50 11.72 -11.13 14.80
C GLY A 50 12.18 -9.76 14.30
N GLN A 51 12.62 -8.87 15.19
CA GLN A 51 13.20 -7.57 14.84
C GLN A 51 14.45 -7.73 13.98
N VAL A 52 15.38 -8.59 14.39
CA VAL A 52 16.62 -8.86 13.64
C VAL A 52 16.33 -9.47 12.27
N LEU A 53 15.42 -10.46 12.20
CA LEU A 53 15.00 -11.07 10.94
C LEU A 53 14.40 -10.01 10.00
N THR A 54 13.54 -9.14 10.52
CA THR A 54 12.91 -8.06 9.76
C THR A 54 13.96 -7.08 9.23
N GLY A 55 14.87 -6.60 10.09
CA GLY A 55 15.91 -5.65 9.72
C GLY A 55 16.88 -6.22 8.67
N ILE A 56 17.35 -7.45 8.84
CA ILE A 56 18.24 -8.12 7.87
C ILE A 56 17.51 -8.34 6.55
N ALA A 57 16.27 -8.87 6.58
CA ALA A 57 15.50 -9.13 5.37
C ALA A 57 15.25 -7.85 4.57
N PHE A 58 14.83 -6.75 5.23
CA PHE A 58 14.66 -5.46 4.55
C PHE A 58 15.97 -4.91 4.00
N PHE A 59 17.07 -5.01 4.74
CA PHE A 59 18.37 -4.54 4.24
C PHE A 59 18.85 -5.33 3.03
N LEU A 60 18.63 -6.66 3.00
CA LEU A 60 19.01 -7.52 1.89
C LEU A 60 18.24 -7.23 0.59
N ILE A 61 17.04 -6.63 0.67
CA ILE A 61 16.28 -6.19 -0.51
C ILE A 61 17.06 -5.15 -1.32
N MET A 62 17.94 -4.36 -0.70
CA MET A 62 18.77 -3.39 -1.41
C MET A 62 19.68 -4.03 -2.47
N PHE A 63 20.04 -5.31 -2.31
CA PHE A 63 20.90 -6.03 -3.26
C PHE A 63 20.13 -6.74 -4.37
N VAL A 64 18.81 -6.54 -4.45
CA VAL A 64 18.00 -7.08 -5.56
C VAL A 64 18.34 -6.27 -6.81
N PRO A 65 18.93 -6.88 -7.85
CA PRO A 65 19.19 -6.17 -9.10
C PRO A 65 17.87 -5.87 -9.80
N ALA A 66 17.77 -4.68 -10.42
CA ALA A 66 16.67 -4.35 -11.30
C ALA A 66 16.65 -5.30 -12.51
N LEU A 67 15.45 -5.62 -13.00
CA LEU A 67 15.32 -6.41 -14.22
C LEU A 67 15.74 -5.55 -15.42
N GLU A 68 16.50 -6.14 -16.34
CA GLU A 68 16.85 -5.46 -17.59
C GLU A 68 15.56 -5.11 -18.34
N LYS A 69 15.31 -3.81 -18.49
CA LYS A 69 14.19 -3.33 -19.28
C LYS A 69 14.46 -3.62 -20.77
N PRO A 70 13.44 -4.07 -21.53
CA PRO A 70 13.60 -4.26 -22.97
C PRO A 70 13.92 -2.94 -23.66
N LEU A 71 14.56 -3.01 -24.82
CA LEU A 71 14.79 -1.82 -25.65
C LEU A 71 13.45 -1.16 -26.00
N PRO A 72 13.38 0.19 -26.00
CA PRO A 72 12.17 0.92 -26.34
C PRO A 72 11.71 0.59 -27.76
N LYS A 73 10.41 0.31 -27.88
CA LYS A 73 9.75 0.10 -29.18
C LYS A 73 9.35 1.45 -29.74
N VAL A 74 9.77 1.71 -30.96
CA VAL A 74 9.52 2.97 -31.68
C VAL A 74 9.04 2.66 -33.10
N GLU A 75 8.39 3.62 -33.75
CA GLU A 75 8.07 3.53 -35.17
C GLU A 75 9.01 4.46 -35.96
N PHE A 76 9.68 3.94 -36.99
CA PHE A 76 10.44 4.75 -37.93
C PHE A 76 9.55 5.19 -39.09
N HIS A 77 9.46 6.50 -39.31
CA HIS A 77 8.66 7.12 -40.37
C HIS A 77 9.58 7.88 -41.32
N CYS A 78 9.34 7.76 -42.62
CA CYS A 78 10.11 8.48 -43.63
C CYS A 78 9.23 8.89 -44.80
N HIS A 79 9.18 10.19 -45.10
CA HIS A 79 8.34 10.76 -46.15
C HIS A 79 8.88 12.09 -46.67
N ALA A 80 8.77 12.34 -47.97
CA ALA A 80 9.14 13.61 -48.62
C ALA A 80 10.57 14.08 -48.31
N GLY A 81 11.48 13.12 -48.08
CA GLY A 81 12.84 13.42 -47.65
C GLY A 81 12.90 14.05 -46.26
N VAL A 82 12.01 13.63 -45.34
CA VAL A 82 12.04 13.81 -43.88
C VAL A 82 12.04 12.42 -43.22
N SER A 83 12.84 12.23 -42.17
CA SER A 83 12.95 10.97 -41.41
C SER A 83 12.79 11.27 -39.94
N GLU A 84 11.92 10.53 -39.28
CA GLU A 84 11.57 10.76 -37.87
C GLU A 84 11.32 9.44 -37.16
N ILE A 85 11.60 9.42 -35.86
CA ILE A 85 11.26 8.31 -34.99
C ILE A 85 10.08 8.75 -34.15
N ARG A 86 9.00 7.99 -34.22
CA ARG A 86 7.79 8.20 -33.44
C ARG A 86 7.77 7.25 -32.25
N PHE A 87 7.72 7.81 -31.05
CA PHE A 87 7.51 7.08 -29.81
C PHE A 87 6.22 7.58 -29.14
N CYS A 88 5.21 6.72 -29.04
CA CYS A 88 3.96 7.07 -28.37
C CYS A 88 3.96 6.53 -26.95
N SER A 89 3.72 7.41 -25.99
CA SER A 89 3.62 7.05 -24.59
C SER A 89 2.52 7.88 -23.96
N GLN A 90 1.83 7.31 -22.97
CA GLN A 90 0.86 8.07 -22.16
C GLN A 90 1.51 9.22 -21.39
N TYR A 91 2.86 9.25 -21.32
CA TYR A 91 3.65 10.22 -20.57
C TYR A 91 4.61 11.03 -21.47
N GLY A 92 4.22 11.31 -22.73
CA GLY A 92 5.05 12.02 -23.74
C GLY A 92 5.67 13.32 -23.22
N ASP A 93 4.84 14.27 -22.78
CA ASP A 93 5.21 15.54 -22.14
C ASP A 93 6.33 15.41 -21.07
N CYS A 94 6.20 14.38 -20.22
CA CYS A 94 7.12 14.12 -19.10
C CYS A 94 8.50 13.70 -19.60
N VAL A 95 8.50 12.79 -20.57
CA VAL A 95 9.69 12.22 -21.17
C VAL A 95 10.45 13.29 -21.96
N GLU A 96 9.75 14.13 -22.72
CA GLU A 96 10.35 15.24 -23.46
C GLU A 96 11.08 16.20 -22.51
N LYS A 97 10.40 16.74 -21.50
CA LYS A 97 10.99 17.69 -20.54
C LYS A 97 12.22 17.10 -19.84
N ASN A 98 12.15 15.83 -19.43
CA ASN A 98 13.29 15.15 -18.81
C ASN A 98 14.48 15.03 -19.76
N LEU A 99 14.24 14.62 -21.01
CA LEU A 99 15.29 14.48 -22.02
C LEU A 99 15.91 15.84 -22.36
N GLU A 100 15.10 16.88 -22.55
CA GLU A 100 15.57 18.25 -22.79
C GLU A 100 16.39 18.78 -21.62
N GLN A 101 15.91 18.61 -20.38
CA GLN A 101 16.60 19.08 -19.19
C GLN A 101 17.93 18.37 -18.97
N TYR A 102 18.00 17.07 -19.25
CA TYR A 102 19.20 16.27 -19.01
C TYR A 102 20.25 16.39 -20.13
N TYR A 103 19.82 16.31 -21.40
CA TYR A 103 20.74 16.32 -22.53
C TYR A 103 20.98 17.71 -23.12
N GLY A 104 20.00 18.62 -23.04
CA GLY A 104 20.02 19.89 -23.77
C GLY A 104 20.39 19.67 -25.25
N ASN A 105 21.37 20.42 -25.76
CA ASN A 105 21.79 20.37 -27.16
C ASN A 105 22.65 19.14 -27.55
N ARG A 106 22.76 18.10 -26.70
CA ARG A 106 23.57 16.92 -27.02
C ARG A 106 22.89 16.07 -28.08
N THR A 107 23.69 15.49 -28.97
CA THR A 107 23.24 14.50 -29.96
C THR A 107 23.63 13.10 -29.48
N LEU A 108 22.70 12.15 -29.55
CA LEU A 108 22.93 10.76 -29.20
C LEU A 108 23.05 9.90 -30.46
N GLU A 109 24.00 8.98 -30.47
CA GLU A 109 24.11 7.96 -31.50
C GLU A 109 23.21 6.78 -31.13
N CYS A 110 22.27 6.45 -32.01
CA CYS A 110 21.29 5.40 -31.79
C CYS A 110 21.27 4.40 -32.94
N GLU A 111 21.18 3.12 -32.60
CA GLU A 111 20.96 2.03 -33.52
C GLU A 111 19.49 1.59 -33.44
N LEU A 112 18.81 1.60 -34.58
CA LEU A 112 17.44 1.14 -34.75
C LEU A 112 17.48 -0.25 -35.38
N HIS A 113 16.86 -1.22 -34.73
CA HIS A 113 16.65 -2.55 -35.27
C HIS A 113 15.20 -2.68 -35.73
N CYS A 114 14.95 -2.56 -37.02
CA CYS A 114 13.63 -2.43 -37.62
C CYS A 114 13.15 -3.71 -38.30
N GLU A 115 11.84 -3.97 -38.24
CA GLU A 115 11.21 -5.02 -39.06
C GLU A 115 11.20 -4.60 -40.54
N ALA A 116 11.64 -5.47 -41.44
CA ALA A 116 11.81 -5.15 -42.84
C ALA A 116 10.98 -6.08 -43.73
N GLN A 117 10.02 -5.50 -44.46
CA GLN A 117 9.35 -6.18 -45.57
C GLN A 117 10.13 -6.01 -46.88
N PRO A 118 9.94 -6.87 -47.90
CA PRO A 118 10.66 -6.75 -49.16
C PRO A 118 10.54 -5.37 -49.83
N THR A 119 9.39 -4.70 -49.68
CA THR A 119 9.14 -3.34 -50.19
C THR A 119 9.99 -2.26 -49.49
N ILE A 120 10.33 -2.46 -48.23
CA ILE A 120 11.22 -1.58 -47.45
C ILE A 120 12.63 -1.69 -48.00
N TRP A 121 13.11 -2.92 -48.21
CA TRP A 121 14.41 -3.19 -48.82
C TRP A 121 14.55 -2.61 -50.23
N ASP A 122 13.47 -2.60 -51.02
CA ASP A 122 13.47 -1.98 -52.34
C ASP A 122 13.78 -0.48 -52.28
N THR A 123 13.15 0.20 -51.33
CA THR A 123 13.36 1.64 -51.10
C THR A 123 14.78 1.90 -50.61
N VAL A 124 15.27 1.13 -49.63
CA VAL A 124 16.63 1.27 -49.08
C VAL A 124 17.69 1.02 -50.17
N CYS A 125 17.54 -0.04 -50.96
CA CYS A 125 18.50 -0.38 -52.00
C CYS A 125 18.54 0.62 -53.14
N GLN A 126 17.37 1.06 -53.64
CA GLN A 126 17.30 1.99 -54.76
C GLN A 126 17.68 3.42 -54.35
N ASN A 127 17.18 3.89 -53.20
CA ASN A 127 17.26 5.31 -52.85
C ASN A 127 18.40 5.64 -51.87
N TRP A 128 18.71 4.75 -50.92
CA TRP A 128 19.71 5.03 -49.89
C TRP A 128 21.08 4.50 -50.29
N LEU A 129 21.13 3.22 -50.73
CA LEU A 129 22.36 2.53 -51.12
C LEU A 129 22.70 2.71 -52.62
N GLN A 130 21.78 3.27 -53.42
CA GLN A 130 21.96 3.52 -54.86
C GLN A 130 22.42 2.27 -55.63
N ASN A 131 21.97 1.08 -55.22
CA ASN A 131 22.40 -0.23 -55.73
C ASN A 131 23.93 -0.48 -55.67
N LYS A 132 24.67 0.25 -54.83
CA LYS A 132 26.14 0.11 -54.72
C LYS A 132 26.59 -1.10 -53.91
N THR A 133 25.73 -1.61 -53.03
CA THR A 133 25.99 -2.80 -52.22
C THR A 133 25.62 -4.08 -52.96
N GLU A 134 26.60 -4.97 -53.17
CA GLU A 134 26.42 -6.30 -53.78
C GLU A 134 25.36 -7.16 -53.05
N ASN A 135 25.09 -6.85 -51.78
CA ASN A 135 24.20 -7.58 -50.90
C ASN A 135 22.71 -7.17 -50.97
N CYS A 136 22.30 -6.29 -51.88
CA CYS A 136 20.90 -5.85 -51.96
C CYS A 136 19.92 -6.99 -52.32
N ALA A 137 20.35 -7.97 -53.12
CA ALA A 137 19.52 -9.12 -53.48
C ALA A 137 19.41 -10.15 -52.34
N SER A 138 20.46 -10.33 -51.54
CA SER A 138 20.45 -11.23 -50.37
C SER A 138 19.74 -10.61 -49.16
N ASN A 139 19.86 -9.29 -49.00
CA ASN A 139 19.20 -8.57 -47.90
C ASN A 139 17.68 -8.45 -48.08
N ARG A 140 17.14 -8.57 -49.30
CA ARG A 140 15.68 -8.60 -49.55
C ARG A 140 14.93 -9.69 -48.78
N THR A 141 15.62 -10.78 -48.42
CA THR A 141 15.07 -11.86 -47.60
C THR A 141 15.30 -11.68 -46.10
N ASN A 142 16.07 -10.67 -45.68
CA ASN A 142 16.34 -10.41 -44.28
C ASN A 142 15.11 -9.74 -43.64
N PRO A 143 14.47 -10.35 -42.62
CA PRO A 143 13.32 -9.77 -41.95
C PRO A 143 13.67 -8.54 -41.09
N PHE A 144 14.95 -8.20 -40.94
CA PHE A 144 15.39 -7.07 -40.14
C PHE A 144 16.29 -6.11 -40.92
N LEU A 145 16.19 -4.83 -40.59
CA LEU A 145 17.00 -3.73 -41.11
C LEU A 145 17.59 -2.94 -39.95
N ASP A 146 18.92 -2.86 -39.89
CA ASP A 146 19.63 -2.05 -38.91
C ASP A 146 19.95 -0.66 -39.48
N ILE A 147 19.53 0.38 -38.76
CA ILE A 147 19.74 1.78 -39.11
C ILE A 147 20.46 2.49 -37.96
N GLY A 148 21.71 2.90 -38.16
CA GLY A 148 22.41 3.82 -37.27
C GLY A 148 22.02 5.26 -37.59
N THR A 149 21.79 6.08 -36.56
CA THR A 149 21.45 7.49 -36.71
C THR A 149 21.90 8.33 -35.53
N SER A 150 21.90 9.66 -35.66
CA SER A 150 22.09 10.58 -34.55
C SER A 150 20.83 11.40 -34.28
N ILE A 151 20.33 11.35 -33.04
CA ILE A 151 19.14 12.09 -32.61
C ILE A 151 19.56 13.34 -31.82
N ASN A 152 18.98 14.50 -32.14
CA ASN A 152 19.16 15.72 -31.35
C ASN A 152 17.97 15.93 -30.42
N MET A 153 18.23 16.00 -29.11
CA MET A 153 17.18 16.09 -28.09
C MET A 153 16.48 17.45 -28.02
N ASN A 154 17.03 18.51 -28.62
CA ASN A 154 16.37 19.82 -28.68
C ASN A 154 15.27 19.92 -29.76
N HIS A 155 15.23 18.96 -30.68
CA HIS A 155 14.31 18.99 -31.83
C HIS A 155 13.30 17.83 -31.71
N ILE A 156 12.81 17.61 -30.49
CA ILE A 156 11.67 16.72 -30.25
C ILE A 156 10.42 17.55 -30.53
N MET A 157 9.51 17.01 -31.34
CA MET A 157 8.19 17.59 -31.51
C MET A 157 7.19 16.68 -30.83
N GLU A 158 6.28 17.25 -30.06
CA GLU A 158 5.15 16.50 -29.51
C GLU A 158 3.90 16.78 -30.33
N GLU A 159 3.23 15.69 -30.73
CA GLU A 159 1.87 15.77 -31.26
C GLU A 159 1.07 14.57 -30.75
N SER A 160 -0.09 14.83 -30.12
CA SER A 160 -1.06 13.79 -29.71
C SER A 160 -0.48 12.68 -28.81
N SER A 161 0.33 13.03 -27.80
CA SER A 161 1.00 12.10 -26.87
C SER A 161 2.02 11.17 -27.54
N CYS A 162 2.55 11.59 -28.68
CA CYS A 162 3.68 10.94 -29.33
C CYS A 162 4.82 11.95 -29.49
N LEU A 163 6.03 11.47 -29.17
CA LEU A 163 7.28 12.18 -29.37
C LEU A 163 7.83 11.84 -30.75
N PHE A 164 8.18 12.87 -31.50
CA PHE A 164 8.80 12.77 -32.82
C PHE A 164 10.23 13.25 -32.74
N PHE A 165 11.17 12.31 -32.84
CA PHE A 165 12.59 12.59 -32.87
C PHE A 165 13.02 12.81 -34.32
N MET A 166 13.38 14.04 -34.66
CA MET A 166 13.79 14.39 -36.02
C MET A 166 15.20 13.86 -36.32
N ILE A 167 15.33 13.15 -37.43
CA ILE A 167 16.62 12.63 -37.90
C ILE A 167 17.17 13.50 -39.04
N PRO A 168 18.42 13.98 -38.96
CA PRO A 168 19.07 14.65 -40.08
C PRO A 168 19.26 13.72 -41.29
N HIS A 169 18.91 14.21 -42.49
CA HIS A 169 18.95 13.43 -43.74
C HIS A 169 20.29 12.82 -44.11
N ASP A 170 21.38 13.44 -43.67
CA ASP A 170 22.77 13.10 -44.00
C ASP A 170 23.44 12.17 -42.98
N ARG A 171 22.73 11.80 -41.91
CA ARG A 171 23.31 11.06 -40.77
C ARG A 171 22.79 9.63 -40.61
N GLY A 172 22.20 9.05 -41.65
CA GLY A 172 21.83 7.63 -41.65
C GLY A 172 23.04 6.74 -41.92
N GLN A 173 23.12 5.60 -41.24
CA GLN A 173 24.10 4.56 -41.48
C GLN A 173 23.40 3.21 -41.67
N VAL A 174 23.64 2.54 -42.79
CA VAL A 174 23.09 1.20 -43.07
C VAL A 174 24.22 0.31 -43.55
N ALA A 175 24.34 -0.90 -42.98
CA ALA A 175 25.42 -1.84 -43.29
C ALA A 175 26.83 -1.21 -43.19
N GLY A 176 27.02 -0.30 -42.23
CA GLY A 176 28.28 0.41 -41.99
C GLY A 176 28.58 1.57 -42.95
N GLN A 177 27.72 1.84 -43.94
CA GLN A 177 27.88 2.94 -44.90
C GLN A 177 26.97 4.12 -44.56
N ASN A 178 27.50 5.35 -44.71
CA ASN A 178 26.70 6.56 -44.57
C ASN A 178 25.77 6.71 -45.77
N VAL A 179 24.48 6.83 -45.49
CA VAL A 179 23.41 6.94 -46.48
C VAL A 179 22.60 8.20 -46.26
N THR A 180 22.05 8.72 -47.36
CA THR A 180 21.06 9.80 -47.28
C THR A 180 19.66 9.21 -47.23
N MET A 181 18.96 9.42 -46.12
CA MET A 181 17.62 8.86 -45.92
C MET A 181 16.60 9.69 -46.68
N ASN A 182 16.40 9.34 -47.95
CA ASN A 182 15.40 9.95 -48.82
C ASN A 182 14.33 8.92 -49.18
N CYS A 183 13.07 9.19 -48.83
CA CYS A 183 11.94 8.32 -49.12
C CYS A 183 10.92 9.01 -50.03
N PRO A 184 10.77 8.56 -51.29
CA PRO A 184 9.80 9.13 -52.23
C PRO A 184 8.36 8.68 -51.91
N ALA A 185 8.19 7.54 -51.25
CA ALA A 185 6.91 7.04 -50.72
C ALA A 185 6.92 7.07 -49.19
N TYR A 186 5.74 7.13 -48.59
CA TYR A 186 5.59 7.03 -47.13
C TYR A 186 6.02 5.64 -46.65
N LEU A 187 7.11 5.59 -45.89
CA LEU A 187 7.66 4.39 -45.30
C LEU A 187 7.40 4.40 -43.79
N LYS A 188 6.82 3.31 -43.28
CA LYS A 188 6.57 3.11 -41.86
C LYS A 188 7.03 1.71 -41.45
N THR A 189 7.79 1.60 -40.37
CA THR A 189 8.14 0.31 -39.77
C THR A 189 8.34 0.39 -38.25
N ASN A 190 8.17 -0.73 -37.57
CA ASN A 190 8.41 -0.86 -36.13
C ASN A 190 9.88 -1.22 -35.90
N CYS A 191 10.51 -0.56 -34.93
CA CYS A 191 11.90 -0.75 -34.58
C CYS A 191 12.09 -0.80 -33.07
N THR A 192 13.19 -1.41 -32.63
CA THR A 192 13.73 -1.20 -31.28
C THR A 192 14.91 -0.25 -31.35
N MET A 193 14.98 0.72 -30.44
CA MET A 193 16.02 1.76 -30.43
C MET A 193 17.03 1.55 -29.29
N ASP A 194 18.32 1.53 -29.62
CA ASP A 194 19.41 1.50 -28.64
C ASP A 194 20.34 2.72 -28.85
N CYS A 195 20.31 3.67 -27.90
CA CYS A 195 21.16 4.86 -27.94
C CYS A 195 22.45 4.72 -27.10
N ARG A 196 22.77 3.52 -26.60
CA ARG A 196 23.95 3.22 -25.75
C ARG A 196 24.08 4.13 -24.52
N GLU A 197 22.95 4.65 -24.06
CA GLU A 197 22.83 5.59 -22.94
C GLU A 197 21.71 5.10 -22.01
N ASP A 198 22.07 4.81 -20.76
CA ASP A 198 21.16 4.21 -19.79
C ASP A 198 19.98 5.13 -19.46
N TYR A 199 20.19 6.45 -19.43
CA TYR A 199 19.13 7.42 -19.12
C TYR A 199 17.99 7.39 -20.15
N VAL A 200 18.30 7.41 -21.45
CA VAL A 200 17.29 7.33 -22.52
C VAL A 200 16.58 5.99 -22.52
N LYS A 201 17.33 4.91 -22.31
CA LYS A 201 16.77 3.57 -22.18
C LYS A 201 15.78 3.51 -21.01
N GLU A 202 16.12 4.08 -19.85
CA GLU A 202 15.25 4.06 -18.68
C GLU A 202 14.00 4.92 -18.82
N GLN A 203 14.08 6.06 -19.52
CA GLN A 203 12.96 6.97 -19.79
C GLN A 203 11.96 6.39 -20.80
N LEU A 204 12.45 5.72 -21.85
CA LEU A 204 11.61 5.23 -22.94
C LEU A 204 11.19 3.76 -22.77
N ALA A 205 11.84 3.00 -21.90
CA ALA A 205 11.52 1.58 -21.74
C ALA A 205 10.24 1.35 -20.95
N GLU A 206 9.39 0.48 -21.50
CA GLU A 206 8.22 -0.08 -20.82
C GLU A 206 8.63 -1.04 -19.68
N ASN A 207 7.67 -1.38 -18.81
CA ASN A 207 7.91 -2.34 -17.72
C ASN A 207 8.34 -3.71 -18.26
N ALA A 208 9.42 -4.26 -17.70
CA ALA A 208 10.06 -5.50 -18.17
C ALA A 208 9.20 -6.76 -17.99
N VAL A 209 8.36 -6.81 -16.94
CA VAL A 209 7.56 -7.99 -16.61
C VAL A 209 6.10 -7.65 -16.50
N ILE A 210 5.37 -8.01 -17.55
CA ILE A 210 3.93 -7.82 -17.66
C ILE A 210 3.18 -8.96 -16.95
N ASN A 211 3.64 -10.21 -17.09
CA ASN A 211 2.91 -11.39 -16.63
C ASN A 211 3.51 -12.05 -15.37
N THR A 212 2.64 -12.47 -14.43
CA THR A 212 3.05 -13.22 -13.22
C THR A 212 3.78 -14.53 -13.55
N ARG A 213 3.42 -15.18 -14.65
CA ARG A 213 4.08 -16.43 -15.09
C ARG A 213 5.54 -16.20 -15.48
N SER A 214 5.85 -15.11 -16.18
CA SER A 214 7.25 -14.79 -16.54
C SER A 214 8.04 -14.34 -15.33
N ALA A 215 7.42 -13.62 -14.38
CA ALA A 215 8.04 -13.25 -13.10
C ALA A 215 8.53 -14.48 -12.32
N MET A 216 7.69 -15.52 -12.20
CA MET A 216 8.03 -16.75 -11.46
C MET A 216 9.20 -17.54 -12.07
N GLY A 217 9.55 -17.30 -13.34
CA GLY A 217 10.70 -17.92 -13.99
C GLY A 217 12.05 -17.27 -13.65
N MET A 218 12.05 -16.10 -13.00
CA MET A 218 13.26 -15.30 -12.76
C MET A 218 13.81 -15.54 -11.34
N PRO A 219 15.14 -15.78 -11.18
CA PRO A 219 15.74 -15.93 -9.85
C PRO A 219 15.70 -14.63 -9.02
N GLN A 220 15.77 -13.46 -9.67
CA GLN A 220 15.67 -12.15 -9.02
C GLN A 220 14.33 -11.99 -8.28
N PHE A 221 13.25 -12.49 -8.90
CA PHE A 221 11.91 -12.47 -8.30
C PHE A 221 11.86 -13.28 -7.02
N TRP A 222 12.39 -14.51 -7.02
CA TRP A 222 12.38 -15.35 -5.82
C TRP A 222 13.25 -14.81 -4.70
N PHE A 223 14.37 -14.17 -5.03
CA PHE A 223 15.20 -13.50 -4.02
C PHE A 223 14.43 -12.33 -3.38
N PHE A 224 13.87 -11.43 -4.20
CA PHE A 224 13.07 -10.30 -3.71
C PHE A 224 11.85 -10.75 -2.91
N PHE A 225 11.06 -11.68 -3.46
CA PHE A 225 9.85 -12.20 -2.83
C PHE A 225 10.18 -12.98 -1.55
N GLY A 226 11.25 -13.77 -1.54
CA GLY A 226 11.73 -14.48 -0.36
C GLY A 226 12.09 -13.52 0.77
N MET A 227 12.81 -12.44 0.48
CA MET A 227 13.12 -11.42 1.49
C MET A 227 11.86 -10.72 2.00
N LEU A 228 10.88 -10.44 1.13
CA LEU A 228 9.59 -9.91 1.57
C LEU A 228 8.86 -10.89 2.50
N ILE A 229 8.84 -12.19 2.20
CA ILE A 229 8.26 -13.23 3.07
C ILE A 229 8.94 -13.22 4.44
N PHE A 230 10.28 -13.24 4.49
CA PHE A 230 11.01 -13.22 5.75
C PHE A 230 10.74 -11.94 6.56
N SER A 231 10.69 -10.79 5.89
CA SER A 231 10.35 -9.51 6.53
C SER A 231 8.94 -9.52 7.10
N TRP A 232 7.96 -10.11 6.39
CA TRP A 232 6.57 -10.16 6.81
C TRP A 232 6.35 -11.12 7.97
N ILE A 233 7.04 -12.27 7.96
CA ILE A 233 7.08 -13.19 9.11
C ILE A 233 7.68 -12.48 10.32
N GLY A 234 8.83 -11.83 10.15
CA GLY A 234 9.48 -11.06 11.22
C GLY A 234 8.55 -10.01 11.81
N MET A 235 7.92 -9.18 10.97
CA MET A 235 6.93 -8.18 11.37
C MET A 235 5.73 -8.79 12.10
N ALA A 236 5.20 -9.91 11.59
CA ALA A 236 4.08 -10.61 12.22
C ALA A 236 4.42 -11.08 13.65
N VAL A 237 5.66 -11.57 13.86
CA VAL A 237 6.18 -11.98 15.17
C VAL A 237 6.37 -10.77 16.09
N VAL A 238 6.95 -9.68 15.58
CA VAL A 238 7.17 -8.45 16.35
C VAL A 238 5.84 -7.88 16.83
N VAL A 239 4.85 -7.76 15.96
CA VAL A 239 3.54 -7.22 16.34
C VAL A 239 2.84 -8.12 17.36
N SER A 240 2.74 -9.43 17.11
CA SER A 240 1.98 -10.33 17.99
C SER A 240 2.62 -10.51 19.37
N ILE A 241 3.93 -10.76 19.42
CA ILE A 241 4.64 -10.94 20.68
C ILE A 241 4.83 -9.60 21.39
N GLY A 242 5.05 -8.51 20.64
CA GLY A 242 5.15 -7.16 21.18
C GLY A 242 3.87 -6.75 21.92
N ASP A 243 2.70 -7.01 21.33
CA ASP A 243 1.41 -6.77 21.98
C ASP A 243 1.25 -7.63 23.24
N ALA A 244 1.61 -8.92 23.18
CA ALA A 244 1.56 -9.81 24.35
C ALA A 244 2.47 -9.34 25.50
N ILE A 245 3.69 -8.92 25.19
CA ILE A 245 4.63 -8.33 26.17
C ILE A 245 4.05 -7.04 26.75
N CYS A 246 3.49 -6.18 25.89
CA CYS A 246 2.86 -4.93 26.31
C CYS A 246 1.73 -5.19 27.31
N PHE A 247 0.76 -6.03 26.96
CA PHE A 247 -0.35 -6.39 27.86
C PHE A 247 0.14 -6.99 29.17
N GLY A 248 1.13 -7.88 29.12
CA GLY A 248 1.70 -8.46 30.33
C GLY A 248 2.39 -7.43 31.24
N ILE A 249 3.04 -6.39 30.68
CA ILE A 249 3.64 -5.29 31.46
C ILE A 249 2.57 -4.37 32.04
N LEU A 250 1.50 -4.10 31.29
CA LEU A 250 0.41 -3.23 31.75
C LEU A 250 -0.38 -3.86 32.90
N GLY A 251 -0.47 -5.19 32.96
CA GLY A 251 -1.27 -5.91 33.95
C GLY A 251 -2.72 -5.43 33.91
N ASP A 252 -3.31 -5.12 35.05
CA ASP A 252 -4.71 -4.65 35.14
C ASP A 252 -4.98 -3.33 34.40
N ARG A 253 -3.95 -2.57 34.01
CA ARG A 253 -4.09 -1.25 33.38
C ARG A 253 -4.30 -1.30 31.86
N HIS A 254 -5.03 -2.30 31.35
CA HIS A 254 -5.29 -2.52 29.91
C HIS A 254 -5.77 -1.27 29.14
N HIS A 255 -6.50 -0.35 29.80
CA HIS A 255 -6.97 0.91 29.20
C HIS A 255 -5.83 1.84 28.71
N LEU A 256 -4.59 1.66 29.19
CA LEU A 256 -3.42 2.43 28.75
C LEU A 256 -2.80 1.92 27.45
N TYR A 257 -3.20 0.74 26.95
CA TYR A 257 -2.67 0.16 25.71
C TYR A 257 -2.84 1.11 24.51
N GLY A 258 -3.99 1.81 24.44
CA GLY A 258 -4.24 2.81 23.40
C GLY A 258 -3.20 3.94 23.37
N LYS A 259 -2.69 4.37 24.54
CA LYS A 259 -1.60 5.37 24.62
C LYS A 259 -0.29 4.84 24.07
N GLN A 260 0.02 3.56 24.30
CA GLN A 260 1.19 2.91 23.72
C GLN A 260 1.06 2.80 22.19
N ARG A 261 -0.11 2.39 21.69
CA ARG A 261 -0.38 2.27 20.25
C ARG A 261 -0.28 3.62 19.53
N LEU A 262 -0.69 4.70 20.19
CA LEU A 262 -0.58 6.07 19.69
C LEU A 262 0.86 6.44 19.28
N CYS A 263 1.85 6.07 20.09
CA CYS A 263 3.27 6.29 19.77
C CYS A 263 3.68 5.57 18.48
N GLY A 264 3.04 4.44 18.15
CA GLY A 264 3.23 3.74 16.89
C GLY A 264 2.77 4.56 15.67
N SER A 265 1.56 5.13 15.72
CA SER A 265 1.05 6.01 14.64
C SER A 265 1.90 7.28 14.50
N LEU A 266 2.37 7.85 15.62
CA LEU A 266 3.30 8.99 15.60
C LEU A 266 4.61 8.63 14.89
N GLY A 267 5.22 7.50 15.25
CA GLY A 267 6.44 7.01 14.59
C GLY A 267 6.23 6.79 13.10
N TRP A 268 5.11 6.18 12.71
CA TRP A 268 4.81 5.91 11.30
C TRP A 268 4.73 7.20 10.47
N GLY A 269 4.02 8.22 10.96
CA GLY A 269 3.91 9.51 10.30
C GLY A 269 5.26 10.26 10.21
N VAL A 270 6.03 10.34 11.30
CA VAL A 270 7.33 11.05 11.32
C VAL A 270 8.34 10.41 10.39
N PHE A 271 8.53 9.09 10.48
CA PHE A 271 9.56 8.42 9.67
C PHE A 271 9.15 8.29 8.19
N ALA A 272 7.86 8.23 7.87
CA ALA A 272 7.40 8.27 6.47
C ALA A 272 7.69 9.64 5.82
N LEU A 273 7.40 10.74 6.52
CA LEU A 273 7.75 12.11 6.08
C LEU A 273 9.25 12.25 5.83
N LEU A 274 10.04 11.83 6.82
CA LEU A 274 11.50 11.92 6.77
C LEU A 274 12.08 11.06 5.64
N ALA A 275 11.57 9.84 5.44
CA ALA A 275 11.96 8.97 4.34
C ALA A 275 11.65 9.62 2.98
N GLY A 276 10.46 10.19 2.81
CA GLY A 276 10.04 10.83 1.56
C GLY A 276 10.97 11.96 1.13
N VAL A 277 11.24 12.90 2.04
CA VAL A 277 12.14 14.04 1.80
C VAL A 277 13.56 13.58 1.48
N LEU A 278 14.07 12.59 2.20
CA LEU A 278 15.42 12.08 2.00
C LEU A 278 15.58 11.38 0.65
N VAL A 279 14.60 10.57 0.24
CA VAL A 279 14.63 9.88 -1.06
C VAL A 279 14.63 10.89 -2.19
N ASP A 280 13.75 11.89 -2.20
CA ASP A 280 13.72 12.88 -3.27
C ASP A 280 15.00 13.71 -3.32
N ASN A 281 15.54 14.10 -2.17
CA ASN A 281 16.78 14.89 -2.13
C ASN A 281 17.99 14.09 -2.64
N MET A 282 18.05 12.78 -2.37
CA MET A 282 19.13 11.91 -2.86
C MET A 282 18.90 11.38 -4.27
N SER A 283 17.70 11.51 -4.83
CA SER A 283 17.37 11.09 -6.20
C SER A 283 17.45 12.24 -7.21
N ARG A 284 17.98 13.41 -6.84
CA ARG A 284 18.04 14.58 -7.74
C ARG A 284 18.92 14.29 -8.94
N GLY A 285 18.33 14.34 -10.13
CA GLY A 285 19.02 14.12 -11.40
C GLY A 285 19.08 12.66 -11.87
N GLU A 286 18.55 11.72 -11.09
CA GLU A 286 18.39 10.32 -11.50
C GLU A 286 16.96 10.08 -12.03
N VAL A 287 16.81 9.21 -13.04
CA VAL A 287 15.50 8.79 -13.58
C VAL A 287 14.74 7.95 -12.56
N ASN A 288 15.46 7.03 -11.94
CA ASN A 288 14.96 6.12 -10.93
C ASN A 288 15.18 6.70 -9.53
N LYS A 289 14.26 6.44 -8.59
CA LYS A 289 14.40 6.92 -7.22
C LYS A 289 15.42 6.07 -6.45
N ASN A 290 16.30 6.73 -5.71
CA ASN A 290 17.31 6.11 -4.89
C ASN A 290 16.77 5.78 -3.48
N TYR A 291 16.36 4.53 -3.28
CA TYR A 291 15.83 4.05 -2.00
C TYR A 291 16.90 3.63 -0.98
N THR A 292 18.20 3.71 -1.31
CA THR A 292 19.29 3.26 -0.43
C THR A 292 19.23 3.88 0.97
N VAL A 293 18.84 5.14 1.06
CA VAL A 293 18.70 5.87 2.34
C VAL A 293 17.70 5.19 3.26
N VAL A 294 16.58 4.71 2.71
CA VAL A 294 15.51 4.10 3.48
C VAL A 294 15.96 2.77 4.08
N PHE A 295 16.76 1.99 3.34
CA PHE A 295 17.31 0.73 3.83
C PHE A 295 18.30 0.94 4.98
N TRP A 296 19.20 1.92 4.87
CA TRP A 296 20.12 2.28 5.95
C TRP A 296 19.39 2.84 7.16
N MET A 297 18.42 3.73 6.94
CA MET A 297 17.58 4.27 7.99
C MET A 297 16.83 3.16 8.74
N ALA A 298 16.22 2.21 8.01
CA ALA A 298 15.54 1.06 8.60
C ALA A 298 16.49 0.20 9.43
N LEU A 299 17.71 -0.08 8.93
CA LEU A 299 18.71 -0.86 9.66
C LEU A 299 19.13 -0.17 10.98
N ILE A 300 19.37 1.14 10.93
CA ILE A 300 19.76 1.93 12.10
C ILE A 300 18.63 1.96 13.14
N ILE A 301 17.39 2.25 12.72
CA ILE A 301 16.22 2.29 13.60
C ILE A 301 15.95 0.91 14.21
N MET A 302 16.02 -0.17 13.42
CA MET A 302 15.89 -1.54 13.94
C MET A 302 17.00 -1.88 14.93
N GLY A 303 18.24 -1.41 14.72
CA GLY A 303 19.33 -1.56 15.67
C GLY A 303 19.03 -0.90 17.02
N PHE A 304 18.51 0.33 17.00
CA PHE A 304 18.04 1.01 18.22
C PHE A 304 16.86 0.30 18.88
N ASP A 305 15.93 -0.23 18.10
CA ASP A 305 14.77 -0.97 18.60
C ASP A 305 15.19 -2.27 19.30
N VAL A 306 16.11 -3.05 18.71
CA VAL A 306 16.70 -4.25 19.34
C VAL A 306 17.43 -3.88 20.63
N PHE A 307 18.17 -2.78 20.63
CA PHE A 307 18.88 -2.29 21.82
C PHE A 307 17.89 -1.91 22.93
N ALA A 308 16.85 -1.13 22.62
CA ALA A 308 15.80 -0.77 23.58
C ALA A 308 15.07 -2.01 24.11
N SER A 309 14.75 -2.95 23.21
CA SER A 309 14.07 -4.21 23.53
C SER A 309 14.91 -5.14 24.41
N SER A 310 16.23 -4.99 24.39
CA SER A 310 17.13 -5.69 25.32
C SER A 310 16.97 -5.26 26.80
N LYS A 311 16.22 -4.18 27.07
CA LYS A 311 15.91 -3.72 28.44
C LYS A 311 14.53 -4.16 28.91
N LEU A 312 13.73 -4.80 28.05
CA LEU A 312 12.41 -5.30 28.43
C LEU A 312 12.52 -6.39 29.51
N LYS A 313 11.70 -6.24 30.56
CA LYS A 313 11.58 -7.24 31.64
C LYS A 313 10.94 -8.52 31.11
N HIS A 314 11.31 -9.65 31.70
CA HIS A 314 10.71 -10.93 31.35
C HIS A 314 9.26 -10.93 31.83
N VAL A 315 8.32 -11.08 30.92
CA VAL A 315 6.90 -11.17 31.25
C VAL A 315 6.36 -12.46 30.68
N GLN A 316 5.66 -13.20 31.54
CA GLN A 316 5.09 -14.50 31.23
C GLN A 316 3.59 -14.31 31.03
N THR A 317 3.11 -14.66 29.84
CA THR A 317 1.68 -14.65 29.51
C THR A 317 1.16 -16.08 29.59
N HIS A 318 0.01 -16.28 30.23
CA HIS A 318 -0.64 -17.59 30.32
C HIS A 318 -1.70 -17.69 29.21
N LEU A 319 -1.60 -18.70 28.35
CA LEU A 319 -2.59 -18.98 27.31
C LEU A 319 -3.67 -19.93 27.84
N SER A 320 -4.95 -19.64 27.55
CA SER A 320 -6.08 -20.50 27.93
C SER A 320 -6.30 -21.64 26.92
N SER A 321 -6.73 -22.81 27.39
CA SER A 321 -6.72 -24.06 26.62
C SER A 321 -8.03 -24.47 25.93
N ASN A 322 -9.09 -23.64 25.91
CA ASN A 322 -10.39 -24.03 25.33
C ASN A 322 -10.92 -23.13 24.19
N ILE A 323 -10.06 -22.26 23.68
CA ILE A 323 -10.41 -21.13 22.81
C ILE A 323 -11.04 -21.55 21.45
N LEU A 324 -10.59 -22.65 20.84
CA LEU A 324 -10.94 -22.99 19.44
C LEU A 324 -12.41 -23.41 19.28
N LYS A 325 -12.99 -24.08 20.28
CA LYS A 325 -14.39 -24.54 20.25
C LYS A 325 -15.37 -23.38 20.44
N ASP A 326 -15.03 -22.45 21.34
CA ASP A 326 -15.87 -21.29 21.68
C ASP A 326 -15.91 -20.28 20.52
N VAL A 327 -14.79 -20.09 19.82
CA VAL A 327 -14.70 -19.24 18.63
C VAL A 327 -15.37 -19.88 17.41
N GLY A 328 -15.28 -21.21 17.26
CA GLY A 328 -15.92 -21.94 16.16
C GLY A 328 -17.45 -21.81 16.14
N GLN A 329 -18.08 -21.74 17.32
CA GLN A 329 -19.52 -21.55 17.45
C GLN A 329 -20.00 -20.16 16.96
N MET A 330 -19.12 -19.15 16.93
CA MET A 330 -19.48 -17.78 16.54
C MET A 330 -19.75 -17.64 15.04
N PHE A 331 -19.13 -18.48 14.20
CA PHE A 331 -19.36 -18.51 12.74
C PHE A 331 -20.79 -18.90 12.36
N LEU A 332 -21.56 -19.46 13.29
CA LEU A 332 -22.97 -19.82 13.09
C LEU A 332 -23.92 -18.64 13.35
N SER A 333 -23.48 -17.58 14.03
CA SER A 333 -24.34 -16.44 14.36
C SER A 333 -24.37 -15.42 13.22
N LEU A 334 -25.58 -15.14 12.71
CA LEU A 334 -25.79 -14.24 11.57
C LEU A 334 -25.16 -12.85 11.78
N ARG A 335 -25.22 -12.34 13.03
CA ARG A 335 -24.63 -11.04 13.40
C ARG A 335 -23.10 -11.03 13.33
N CYS A 336 -22.43 -12.13 13.70
CA CYS A 336 -20.98 -12.25 13.55
C CYS A 336 -20.59 -12.44 12.08
N VAL A 337 -21.36 -13.19 11.30
CA VAL A 337 -21.09 -13.35 9.86
C VAL A 337 -21.14 -12.01 9.13
N ILE A 338 -22.15 -11.18 9.39
CA ILE A 338 -22.24 -9.82 8.82
C ILE A 338 -21.03 -8.97 9.22
N PHE A 339 -20.62 -9.04 10.48
CA PHE A 339 -19.44 -8.34 10.96
C PHE A 339 -18.14 -8.83 10.31
N PHE A 340 -17.97 -10.14 10.12
CA PHE A 340 -16.81 -10.70 9.42
C PHE A 340 -16.77 -10.27 7.95
N LEU A 341 -17.92 -10.31 7.25
CA LEU A 341 -18.02 -9.82 5.88
C LEU A 341 -17.70 -8.34 5.77
N TRP A 342 -18.13 -7.54 6.76
CA TRP A 342 -17.76 -6.14 6.87
C TRP A 342 -16.24 -5.97 7.04
N CYS A 343 -15.60 -6.73 7.94
CA CYS A 343 -14.14 -6.70 8.10
C CYS A 343 -13.41 -7.08 6.81
N VAL A 344 -13.90 -8.10 6.08
CA VAL A 344 -13.34 -8.48 4.77
C VAL A 344 -13.47 -7.33 3.78
N ALA A 345 -14.66 -6.73 3.65
CA ALA A 345 -14.88 -5.61 2.74
C ALA A 345 -13.98 -4.40 3.02
N ILE A 346 -13.79 -4.04 4.30
CA ILE A 346 -12.87 -2.97 4.68
C ILE A 346 -11.41 -3.36 4.39
N GLY A 347 -11.04 -4.63 4.61
CA GLY A 347 -9.73 -5.16 4.23
C GLY A 347 -9.46 -5.06 2.73
N LEU A 348 -10.45 -5.36 1.89
CA LEU A 348 -10.37 -5.21 0.43
C LEU A 348 -10.03 -3.76 0.04
N GLY A 349 -10.76 -2.79 0.60
CA GLY A 349 -10.48 -1.37 0.35
C GLY A 349 -9.12 -0.93 0.89
N THR A 350 -8.76 -1.40 2.08
CA THR A 350 -7.48 -1.03 2.73
C THR A 350 -6.29 -1.51 1.91
N ALA A 351 -6.39 -2.67 1.25
CA ALA A 351 -5.37 -3.16 0.34
C ALA A 351 -5.06 -2.20 -0.81
N LEU A 352 -6.10 -1.59 -1.41
CA LEU A 352 -5.92 -0.59 -2.47
C LEU A 352 -5.10 0.61 -1.98
N ILE A 353 -5.41 1.09 -0.78
CA ILE A 353 -4.73 2.23 -0.18
C ILE A 353 -3.26 1.87 0.13
N TRP A 354 -3.03 0.74 0.81
CA TRP A 354 -1.68 0.36 1.25
C TRP A 354 -0.75 -0.03 0.11
N ASN A 355 -1.26 -0.67 -0.94
CA ASN A 355 -0.42 -1.27 -1.97
C ASN A 355 -0.39 -0.46 -3.28
N PHE A 356 -1.46 0.27 -3.60
CA PHE A 356 -1.63 0.86 -4.93
C PHE A 356 -1.81 2.38 -4.96
N LEU A 357 -2.11 3.03 -3.83
CA LEU A 357 -2.29 4.49 -3.79
C LEU A 357 -1.03 5.24 -4.27
N PHE A 358 0.14 4.86 -3.78
CA PHE A 358 1.39 5.52 -4.18
C PHE A 358 1.76 5.25 -5.64
N ILE A 359 1.51 4.02 -6.13
CA ILE A 359 1.68 3.71 -7.55
C ILE A 359 0.77 4.59 -8.40
N TYR A 360 -0.47 4.82 -7.95
CA TYR A 360 -1.40 5.71 -8.64
C TYR A 360 -0.95 7.18 -8.63
N LEU A 361 -0.44 7.69 -7.50
CA LEU A 361 0.07 9.06 -7.43
C LEU A 361 1.29 9.26 -8.35
N GLU A 362 2.20 8.28 -8.42
CA GLU A 362 3.33 8.31 -9.36
C GLU A 362 2.89 8.26 -10.82
N GLN A 363 1.83 7.52 -11.15
CA GLN A 363 1.25 7.52 -12.50
C GLN A 363 0.62 8.88 -12.83
N LEU A 364 -0.15 9.45 -11.91
CA LEU A 364 -0.84 10.72 -12.11
C LEU A 364 0.13 11.90 -12.30
N ASP A 365 1.24 11.92 -11.56
CA ASP A 365 2.28 12.94 -11.72
C ASP A 365 2.98 12.89 -13.08
N LYS A 366 3.23 11.67 -13.57
CA LYS A 366 3.75 11.48 -14.93
C LYS A 366 2.77 11.96 -16.00
N GLU A 367 1.46 11.92 -15.74
CA GLU A 367 0.43 12.40 -16.66
C GLU A 367 0.25 13.93 -16.64
N LEU A 368 0.40 14.61 -15.49
CA LEU A 368 -0.11 15.98 -15.34
C LEU A 368 0.95 17.09 -15.21
N GLU A 369 2.02 16.90 -14.42
CA GLU A 369 2.90 18.02 -14.00
C GLU A 369 4.33 17.94 -14.59
N GLY A 370 4.64 16.89 -15.35
CA GLY A 370 5.96 16.74 -15.95
C GLY A 370 7.02 16.37 -14.90
N CYS A 371 6.96 15.13 -14.43
CA CYS A 371 8.04 14.43 -13.75
C CYS A 371 8.64 15.23 -12.57
N ASP A 372 7.81 15.71 -11.64
CA ASP A 372 8.34 16.46 -10.50
C ASP A 372 9.22 15.56 -9.61
N SER A 373 10.39 16.09 -9.27
CA SER A 373 11.36 15.45 -8.39
C SER A 373 10.85 15.22 -6.96
N SER A 374 9.71 15.81 -6.56
CA SER A 374 9.22 15.84 -5.17
C SER A 374 8.14 14.78 -4.82
N MET A 375 7.91 13.79 -5.67
CA MET A 375 6.84 12.81 -5.47
C MET A 375 6.96 12.00 -4.16
N LYS A 376 8.16 11.60 -3.73
CA LYS A 376 8.32 10.81 -2.49
C LYS A 376 8.05 11.63 -1.24
N THR A 377 8.30 12.93 -1.31
CA THR A 377 7.94 13.90 -0.29
C THR A 377 6.43 13.99 -0.18
N LEU A 378 5.69 14.01 -1.31
CA LEU A 378 4.23 13.95 -1.31
C LEU A 378 3.70 12.66 -0.68
N GLU A 379 4.25 11.49 -1.04
CA GLU A 379 3.89 10.20 -0.41
C GLU A 379 4.14 10.21 1.12
N GLY A 380 5.26 10.80 1.55
CA GLY A 380 5.56 11.03 2.96
C GLY A 380 4.54 11.96 3.63
N LEU A 381 4.15 13.05 2.98
CA LEU A 381 3.12 13.99 3.44
C LEU A 381 1.75 13.33 3.56
N VAL A 382 1.38 12.47 2.60
CA VAL A 382 0.17 11.65 2.66
C VAL A 382 0.14 10.82 3.94
N MET A 383 1.21 10.07 4.23
CA MET A 383 1.30 9.29 5.47
C MET A 383 1.26 10.18 6.72
N GLY A 384 1.95 11.32 6.69
CA GLY A 384 1.90 12.31 7.77
C GLY A 384 0.48 12.77 8.06
N ILE A 385 -0.27 13.21 7.04
CA ILE A 385 -1.65 13.68 7.21
C ILE A 385 -2.57 12.54 7.63
N GLN A 386 -2.41 11.34 7.07
CA GLN A 386 -3.17 10.16 7.49
C GLN A 386 -3.02 9.92 9.00
N CYS A 387 -1.80 9.96 9.53
CA CYS A 387 -1.54 9.73 10.94
C CYS A 387 -1.97 10.90 11.83
N PHE A 388 -1.50 12.12 11.54
CA PHE A 388 -1.70 13.29 12.41
C PHE A 388 -3.06 13.96 12.23
N GLY A 389 -3.55 14.06 10.99
CA GLY A 389 -4.82 14.70 10.66
C GLY A 389 -6.01 13.74 10.73
N GLY A 390 -5.81 12.47 10.37
CA GLY A 390 -6.85 11.44 10.36
C GLY A 390 -6.87 10.58 11.62
N GLU A 391 -5.89 9.71 11.81
CA GLU A 391 -5.92 8.65 12.84
C GLU A 391 -5.93 9.21 14.26
N LEU A 392 -5.01 10.12 14.59
CA LEU A 392 -4.84 10.63 15.94
C LEU A 392 -6.15 11.24 16.49
N PRO A 393 -6.77 12.23 15.80
CA PRO A 393 -7.98 12.86 16.31
C PRO A 393 -9.12 11.86 16.43
N PHE A 394 -9.31 11.01 15.42
CA PHE A 394 -10.43 10.06 15.42
C PHE A 394 -10.24 8.92 16.41
N PHE A 395 -9.02 8.50 16.75
CA PHE A 395 -8.81 7.57 17.87
C PHE A 395 -9.24 8.20 19.20
N PHE A 396 -8.91 9.46 19.48
CA PHE A 396 -9.37 10.15 20.68
C PHE A 396 -10.91 10.33 20.70
N LEU A 397 -11.51 10.68 19.57
CA LEU A 397 -12.96 10.91 19.48
C LEU A 397 -13.78 9.62 19.33
N SER A 398 -13.16 8.49 18.98
CA SER A 398 -13.85 7.24 18.65
C SER A 398 -14.82 6.77 19.74
N GLY A 399 -14.41 6.81 21.01
CA GLY A 399 -15.26 6.40 22.14
C GLY A 399 -16.52 7.25 22.28
N TRP A 400 -16.40 8.57 22.07
CA TRP A 400 -17.56 9.48 22.07
C TRP A 400 -18.48 9.21 20.89
N ILE A 401 -17.91 9.02 19.69
CA ILE A 401 -18.66 8.72 18.47
C ILE A 401 -19.44 7.41 18.66
N LEU A 402 -18.76 6.33 19.04
CA LEU A 402 -19.36 5.01 19.22
C LEU A 402 -20.47 5.01 20.27
N LYS A 403 -20.29 5.76 21.37
CA LYS A 403 -21.34 5.90 22.39
C LYS A 403 -22.57 6.65 21.86
N ARG A 404 -22.39 7.59 20.94
CA ARG A 404 -23.46 8.44 20.40
C ARG A 404 -24.23 7.79 19.26
N ILE A 405 -23.54 7.17 18.30
CA ILE A 405 -24.18 6.60 17.10
C ILE A 405 -24.37 5.08 17.18
N GLY A 406 -23.63 4.39 18.05
CA GLY A 406 -23.61 2.93 18.16
C GLY A 406 -22.72 2.25 17.11
N HIS A 407 -22.24 1.04 17.42
CA HIS A 407 -21.27 0.30 16.62
C HIS A 407 -21.77 -0.06 15.22
N VAL A 408 -23.05 -0.47 15.09
CA VAL A 408 -23.64 -0.86 13.80
C VAL A 408 -23.77 0.33 12.83
N ASN A 409 -24.12 1.50 13.34
CA ASN A 409 -24.18 2.71 12.52
C ASN A 409 -22.78 3.21 12.20
N ALA A 410 -21.82 3.07 13.12
CA ALA A 410 -20.41 3.37 12.86
C ALA A 410 -19.85 2.49 11.73
N MET A 411 -20.18 1.19 11.69
CA MET A 411 -19.82 0.31 10.56
C MET A 411 -20.32 0.83 9.21
N SER A 412 -21.56 1.33 9.18
CA SER A 412 -22.14 1.91 7.96
C SER A 412 -21.45 3.23 7.58
N MET A 413 -21.16 4.08 8.56
CA MET A 413 -20.42 5.34 8.34
C MET A 413 -19.02 5.10 7.77
N VAL A 414 -18.32 4.05 8.21
CA VAL A 414 -17.01 3.66 7.66
C VAL A 414 -17.13 3.26 6.19
N LEU A 415 -18.11 2.43 5.81
CA LEU A 415 -18.34 2.03 4.41
C LEU A 415 -18.64 3.24 3.53
N PHE A 416 -19.48 4.17 4.01
CA PHE A 416 -19.75 5.43 3.33
C PHE A 416 -18.47 6.27 3.16
N GLY A 417 -17.65 6.37 4.21
CA GLY A 417 -16.36 7.06 4.16
C GLY A 417 -15.41 6.48 3.12
N PHE A 418 -15.34 5.15 2.99
CA PHE A 418 -14.57 4.49 1.93
C PHE A 418 -15.10 4.80 0.53
N GLY A 419 -16.42 4.79 0.34
CA GLY A 419 -17.05 5.17 -0.92
C GLY A 419 -16.68 6.59 -1.34
N VAL A 420 -16.84 7.57 -0.44
CA VAL A 420 -16.45 8.96 -0.69
C VAL A 420 -14.97 9.07 -1.00
N ARG A 421 -14.10 8.46 -0.17
CA ARG A 421 -12.65 8.53 -0.32
C ARG A 421 -12.19 7.99 -1.67
N PHE A 422 -12.72 6.85 -2.12
CA PHE A 422 -12.33 6.25 -3.40
C PHE A 422 -12.88 6.96 -4.63
N ILE A 423 -14.09 7.52 -4.57
CA ILE A 423 -14.58 8.39 -5.65
C ILE A 423 -13.76 9.67 -5.73
N LEU A 424 -13.36 10.25 -4.59
CA LEU A 424 -12.47 11.41 -4.60
C LEU A 424 -11.09 11.07 -5.18
N TYR A 425 -10.56 9.87 -4.92
CA TYR A 425 -9.34 9.40 -5.59
C TYR A 425 -9.50 9.26 -7.09
N SER A 426 -10.60 8.69 -7.58
CA SER A 426 -10.83 8.57 -9.04
C SER A 426 -11.04 9.93 -9.72
N MET A 427 -11.39 10.98 -8.97
CA MET A 427 -11.53 12.34 -9.47
C MET A 427 -10.23 13.16 -9.39
N LEU A 428 -9.14 12.61 -8.88
CA LEU A 428 -7.87 13.32 -8.80
C LEU A 428 -7.39 13.71 -10.20
N GLN A 429 -7.00 14.97 -10.33
CA GLN A 429 -6.34 15.50 -11.51
C GLN A 429 -4.91 15.88 -11.11
N ASN A 430 -4.77 16.68 -10.07
CA ASN A 430 -3.49 16.99 -9.46
C ASN A 430 -3.18 16.05 -8.28
N PRO A 431 -1.98 15.44 -8.20
CA PRO A 431 -1.61 14.53 -7.12
C PRO A 431 -1.64 15.21 -5.74
N TRP A 432 -1.37 16.51 -5.63
CA TRP A 432 -1.37 17.25 -4.36
C TRP A 432 -2.77 17.36 -3.71
N TYR A 433 -3.85 17.24 -4.48
CA TYR A 433 -5.20 17.22 -3.93
C TYR A 433 -5.52 15.97 -3.12
N ILE A 434 -4.62 14.98 -3.11
CA ILE A 434 -4.69 13.84 -2.20
C ILE A 434 -4.69 14.28 -0.72
N LEU A 435 -3.90 15.31 -0.38
CA LEU A 435 -3.63 15.70 1.00
C LEU A 435 -4.90 16.01 1.82
N PRO A 436 -5.85 16.85 1.37
CA PRO A 436 -7.10 17.04 2.09
C PRO A 436 -7.99 15.79 2.13
N ILE A 437 -7.93 14.92 1.10
CA ILE A 437 -8.70 13.67 1.06
C ILE A 437 -8.21 12.72 2.16
N GLU A 438 -6.91 12.72 2.46
CA GLU A 438 -6.32 11.87 3.51
C GLU A 438 -6.84 12.14 4.92
N LEU A 439 -7.47 13.29 5.17
CA LEU A 439 -8.17 13.53 6.45
C LEU A 439 -9.32 12.52 6.67
N LEU A 440 -9.91 12.00 5.59
CA LEU A 440 -10.92 10.93 5.66
C LEU A 440 -10.36 9.61 6.21
N ASN A 441 -9.03 9.44 6.28
CA ASN A 441 -8.39 8.29 6.91
C ASN A 441 -8.82 8.12 8.38
N GLY A 442 -9.15 9.22 9.06
CA GLY A 442 -9.71 9.15 10.41
C GLY A 442 -11.03 8.38 10.49
N VAL A 443 -11.91 8.54 9.50
CA VAL A 443 -13.17 7.78 9.43
C VAL A 443 -12.90 6.35 8.94
N THR A 444 -12.19 6.21 7.83
CA THR A 444 -12.01 4.90 7.18
C THR A 444 -11.10 3.95 7.95
N PHE A 445 -10.12 4.47 8.70
CA PHE A 445 -9.19 3.66 9.48
C PHE A 445 -9.34 3.89 10.98
N GLY A 446 -9.37 5.15 11.44
CA GLY A 446 -9.47 5.47 12.87
C GLY A 446 -10.73 4.93 13.53
N ILE A 447 -11.91 5.31 13.01
CA ILE A 447 -13.21 4.81 13.51
C ILE A 447 -13.36 3.32 13.23
N PHE A 448 -12.97 2.85 12.05
CA PHE A 448 -12.97 1.43 11.68
C PHE A 448 -12.27 0.58 12.74
N TYR A 449 -11.01 0.88 13.04
CA TYR A 449 -10.18 0.05 13.92
C TYR A 449 -10.75 0.03 15.34
N ALA A 450 -11.20 1.18 15.86
CA ALA A 450 -11.88 1.27 17.15
C ALA A 450 -13.20 0.47 17.18
N THR A 451 -14.00 0.57 16.10
CA THR A 451 -15.26 -0.17 15.96
C THR A 451 -15.00 -1.67 15.90
N MET A 452 -14.03 -2.11 15.10
CA MET A 452 -13.64 -3.51 14.96
C MET A 452 -13.21 -4.10 16.31
N ALA A 453 -12.29 -3.45 17.02
CA ALA A 453 -11.78 -3.93 18.30
C ALA A 453 -12.87 -3.96 19.39
N SER A 454 -13.66 -2.89 19.51
CA SER A 454 -14.71 -2.80 20.53
C SER A 454 -15.87 -3.74 20.24
N TYR A 455 -16.31 -3.84 19.00
CA TYR A 455 -17.41 -4.71 18.63
C TYR A 455 -17.03 -6.19 18.78
N ALA A 456 -15.80 -6.56 18.43
CA ALA A 456 -15.26 -7.90 18.66
C ALA A 456 -15.37 -8.33 20.13
N SER A 457 -15.02 -7.45 21.07
CA SER A 457 -15.17 -7.73 22.51
C SER A 457 -16.63 -7.86 22.94
N ILE A 458 -17.55 -7.09 22.33
CA ILE A 458 -18.98 -7.13 22.68
C ILE A 458 -19.64 -8.44 22.23
N VAL A 459 -19.26 -8.94 21.05
CA VAL A 459 -19.83 -10.19 20.52
C VAL A 459 -19.13 -11.44 21.05
N ALA A 460 -17.94 -11.29 21.65
CA ALA A 460 -17.17 -12.40 22.19
C ALA A 460 -17.89 -13.06 23.38
N PRO A 461 -17.91 -14.40 23.46
CA PRO A 461 -18.23 -15.11 24.68
C PRO A 461 -17.36 -14.63 25.86
N PRO A 462 -17.89 -14.59 27.09
CA PRO A 462 -17.13 -14.16 28.26
C PRO A 462 -15.79 -14.90 28.38
N GLY A 463 -14.69 -14.14 28.47
CA GLY A 463 -13.33 -14.70 28.57
C GLY A 463 -12.64 -15.02 27.24
N THR A 464 -13.26 -14.71 26.09
CA THR A 464 -12.68 -14.92 24.74
C THR A 464 -12.44 -13.62 23.95
N GLU A 465 -12.58 -12.46 24.59
CA GLU A 465 -12.51 -11.12 23.96
C GLU A 465 -11.21 -10.90 23.18
N ALA A 466 -10.06 -11.20 23.80
CA ALA A 466 -8.75 -11.06 23.16
C ALA A 466 -8.59 -11.99 21.95
N THR A 467 -9.16 -13.19 22.01
CA THR A 467 -9.16 -14.11 20.87
C THR A 467 -10.07 -13.61 19.75
N MET A 468 -11.24 -13.09 20.09
CA MET A 468 -12.14 -12.56 19.07
C MET A 468 -11.51 -11.36 18.36
N GLN A 469 -10.81 -10.49 19.09
CA GLN A 469 -10.04 -9.39 18.52
C GLN A 469 -8.92 -9.87 17.58
N SER A 470 -8.18 -10.92 17.96
CA SER A 470 -7.13 -11.46 17.10
C SER A 470 -7.70 -12.16 15.85
N LEU A 471 -8.83 -12.85 15.98
CA LEU A 471 -9.53 -13.47 14.85
C LEU A 471 -10.01 -12.41 13.85
N VAL A 472 -10.68 -11.36 14.29
CA VAL A 472 -11.20 -10.34 13.36
C VAL A 472 -10.06 -9.59 12.67
N GLY A 473 -8.94 -9.37 13.37
CA GLY A 473 -7.71 -8.84 12.77
C GLY A 473 -7.15 -9.78 11.70
N ALA A 474 -7.15 -11.10 11.95
CA ALA A 474 -6.76 -12.11 10.98
C ALA A 474 -7.70 -12.16 9.76
N ILE A 475 -9.02 -12.00 9.95
CA ILE A 475 -9.98 -11.94 8.85
C ILE A 475 -9.77 -10.65 8.02
N PHE A 476 -9.64 -9.50 8.68
CA PHE A 476 -9.40 -8.22 8.03
C PHE A 476 -8.09 -8.21 7.21
N GLU A 477 -6.97 -8.53 7.84
CA GLU A 477 -5.64 -8.45 7.21
C GLU A 477 -5.33 -9.70 6.38
N GLY A 478 -5.61 -10.89 6.90
CA GLY A 478 -5.26 -12.16 6.25
C GLY A 478 -6.17 -12.50 5.06
N VAL A 479 -7.48 -12.29 5.17
CA VAL A 479 -8.42 -12.56 4.07
C VAL A 479 -8.71 -11.30 3.28
N GLY A 480 -9.14 -10.23 3.95
CA GLY A 480 -9.57 -8.99 3.31
C GLY A 480 -8.46 -8.32 2.52
N VAL A 481 -7.34 -7.98 3.18
CA VAL A 481 -6.22 -7.29 2.49
C VAL A 481 -5.60 -8.15 1.39
N SER A 482 -5.49 -9.47 1.61
CA SER A 482 -4.96 -10.39 0.59
C SER A 482 -5.83 -10.44 -0.68
N MET A 483 -7.14 -10.60 -0.52
CA MET A 483 -8.08 -10.59 -1.64
C MET A 483 -8.10 -9.23 -2.34
N GLY A 484 -8.11 -8.13 -1.58
CA GLY A 484 -8.05 -6.78 -2.13
C GLY A 484 -6.77 -6.52 -2.92
N SER A 485 -5.64 -7.08 -2.47
CA SER A 485 -4.35 -6.94 -3.16
C SER A 485 -4.34 -7.63 -4.52
N LEU A 486 -4.89 -8.85 -4.59
CA LEU A 486 -5.02 -9.58 -5.86
C LEU A 486 -5.98 -8.87 -6.81
N ILE A 487 -7.19 -8.55 -6.35
CA ILE A 487 -8.24 -7.92 -7.18
C ILE A 487 -7.77 -6.53 -7.64
N GLY A 488 -7.19 -5.75 -6.73
CA GLY A 488 -6.62 -4.43 -7.03
C GLY A 488 -5.53 -4.52 -8.08
N GLY A 489 -4.58 -5.46 -7.94
CA GLY A 489 -3.49 -5.63 -8.91
C GLY A 489 -3.98 -5.98 -10.32
N LEU A 490 -4.95 -6.89 -10.43
CA LEU A 490 -5.54 -7.27 -11.73
C LEU A 490 -6.35 -6.14 -12.38
N LEU A 491 -7.08 -5.34 -11.59
CA LEU A 491 -7.86 -4.21 -12.11
C LEU A 491 -6.96 -3.05 -12.52
N PHE A 492 -5.90 -2.75 -11.76
CA PHE A 492 -4.91 -1.73 -12.11
C PHE A 492 -4.27 -2.00 -13.47
N GLU A 493 -4.04 -3.27 -13.82
CA GLU A 493 -3.47 -3.65 -15.11
C GLU A 493 -4.52 -3.66 -16.25
N SER A 494 -5.76 -4.04 -15.98
CA SER A 494 -6.78 -4.27 -17.02
C SER A 494 -7.61 -3.03 -17.40
N VAL A 495 -7.91 -2.13 -16.46
CA VAL A 495 -8.87 -1.02 -16.68
C VAL A 495 -8.36 0.36 -16.24
N SER A 496 -7.09 0.47 -15.84
CA SER A 496 -6.40 1.64 -15.25
C SER A 496 -6.65 1.88 -13.75
N ALA A 497 -5.75 2.64 -13.12
CA ALA A 497 -5.81 2.99 -11.70
C ALA A 497 -7.03 3.85 -11.35
N ARG A 498 -7.37 4.86 -12.17
CA ARG A 498 -8.51 5.77 -11.95
C ARG A 498 -9.83 4.98 -11.89
N THR A 499 -10.08 4.15 -12.90
CA THR A 499 -11.28 3.31 -12.98
C THR A 499 -11.32 2.29 -11.85
N THR A 500 -10.16 1.76 -11.42
CA THR A 500 -10.11 0.81 -10.31
C THR A 500 -10.59 1.44 -9.00
N PHE A 501 -10.14 2.65 -8.66
CA PHE A 501 -10.64 3.37 -7.49
C PHE A 501 -12.14 3.68 -7.62
N GLU A 502 -12.61 4.04 -8.82
CA GLU A 502 -14.04 4.27 -9.06
C GLU A 502 -14.88 3.02 -8.80
N ILE A 503 -14.48 1.86 -9.33
CA ILE A 503 -15.15 0.56 -9.12
C ILE A 503 -15.24 0.23 -7.63
N PHE A 504 -14.14 0.39 -6.89
CA PHE A 504 -14.12 0.16 -5.44
C PHE A 504 -14.98 1.18 -4.68
N GLY A 505 -15.02 2.44 -5.11
CA GLY A 505 -15.87 3.48 -4.52
C GLY A 505 -17.36 3.18 -4.70
N ILE A 506 -17.79 2.84 -5.92
CA ILE A 506 -19.16 2.42 -6.22
C ILE A 506 -19.50 1.15 -5.42
N GLY A 507 -18.59 0.17 -5.40
CA GLY A 507 -18.73 -1.05 -4.61
C GLY A 507 -18.92 -0.78 -3.12
N ALA A 508 -18.15 0.14 -2.53
CA ALA A 508 -18.28 0.53 -1.14
C ALA A 508 -19.64 1.21 -0.84
N PHE A 509 -20.16 2.04 -1.75
CA PHE A 509 -21.50 2.61 -1.61
C PHE A 509 -22.60 1.55 -1.73
N ILE A 510 -22.47 0.59 -2.63
CA ILE A 510 -23.41 -0.54 -2.73
C ILE A 510 -23.40 -1.33 -1.41
N LEU A 511 -22.22 -1.66 -0.89
CA LEU A 511 -22.08 -2.37 0.39
C LEU A 511 -22.63 -1.56 1.56
N PHE A 512 -22.47 -0.23 1.56
CA PHE A 512 -23.10 0.66 2.54
C PHE A 512 -24.63 0.54 2.51
N VAL A 513 -25.26 0.66 1.34
CA VAL A 513 -26.71 0.55 1.19
C VAL A 513 -27.19 -0.84 1.61
N VAL A 514 -26.53 -1.90 1.14
CA VAL A 514 -26.85 -3.29 1.52
C VAL A 514 -26.73 -3.48 3.03
N HIS A 515 -25.65 -3.02 3.65
CA HIS A 515 -25.45 -3.14 5.09
C HIS A 515 -26.57 -2.43 5.86
N VAL A 516 -26.93 -1.20 5.50
CA VAL A 516 -28.03 -0.47 6.13
C VAL A 516 -29.36 -1.21 5.96
N CYS A 517 -29.68 -1.68 4.75
CA CYS A 517 -30.92 -2.43 4.49
C CYS A 517 -31.00 -3.73 5.32
N VAL A 518 -29.91 -4.50 5.39
CA VAL A 518 -29.83 -5.73 6.18
C VAL A 518 -30.02 -5.43 7.68
N GLN A 519 -29.38 -4.38 8.20
CA GLN A 519 -29.52 -4.01 9.61
C GLN A 519 -30.93 -3.53 9.94
N MET A 520 -31.56 -2.75 9.07
CA MET A 520 -32.97 -2.36 9.22
C MET A 520 -33.91 -3.58 9.22
N TYR A 521 -33.67 -4.55 8.33
CA TYR A 521 -34.45 -5.79 8.28
C TYR A 521 -34.29 -6.62 9.55
N LEU A 522 -33.05 -6.79 10.04
CA LEU A 522 -32.78 -7.52 11.28
C LEU A 522 -33.37 -6.84 12.51
N GLN A 523 -33.38 -5.51 12.56
CA GLN A 523 -34.04 -4.77 13.64
C GLN A 523 -35.56 -4.96 13.61
N ARG A 524 -36.16 -4.99 12.41
CA ARG A 524 -37.61 -5.14 12.22
C ARG A 524 -38.10 -6.56 12.51
N ASN A 525 -37.32 -7.59 12.14
CA ASN A 525 -37.71 -8.99 12.37
C ASN A 525 -37.21 -9.55 13.71
N GLY A 526 -36.13 -8.99 14.27
CA GLY A 526 -35.61 -9.36 15.59
C GLY A 526 -36.47 -8.89 16.76
N SER A 527 -37.58 -8.18 16.50
CA SER A 527 -38.58 -7.83 17.52
C SER A 527 -39.47 -9.02 17.93
N THR A 528 -39.29 -10.21 17.34
CA THR A 528 -40.19 -11.36 17.54
C THR A 528 -39.55 -12.60 18.20
N ASP A 529 -38.31 -12.54 18.71
CA ASP A 529 -37.64 -13.76 19.23
C ASP A 529 -36.79 -13.62 20.51
N GLU A 530 -37.09 -12.67 21.41
CA GLU A 530 -36.56 -12.70 22.79
C GLU A 530 -37.58 -12.24 23.85
N ASN A 531 -38.80 -12.81 23.82
CA ASN A 531 -39.68 -12.76 25.00
C ASN A 531 -39.41 -14.00 25.87
N GLY A 532 -38.26 -13.97 26.53
CA GLY A 532 -37.75 -15.09 27.30
C GLY A 532 -36.86 -14.72 28.50
N LYS A 533 -36.94 -13.48 29.04
CA LYS A 533 -36.75 -13.12 30.47
C LYS A 533 -36.64 -11.60 30.69
N GLY A 534 -37.53 -11.09 31.55
CA GLY A 534 -37.17 -10.10 32.59
C GLY A 534 -37.00 -8.64 32.18
N ARG A 535 -38.12 -7.94 31.99
CA ARG A 535 -38.17 -6.47 32.09
C ARG A 535 -37.91 -6.07 33.55
N VAL A 536 -36.69 -5.62 33.88
CA VAL A 536 -36.46 -4.84 35.10
C VAL A 536 -37.00 -3.44 34.83
N SER A 537 -38.26 -3.21 35.20
CA SER A 537 -38.80 -1.85 35.26
C SER A 537 -38.22 -1.16 36.47
N SER A 538 -37.42 -0.13 36.20
CA SER A 538 -36.96 0.89 37.13
C SER A 538 -38.10 1.39 38.04
N ALA A 539 -37.80 1.43 39.33
CA ALA A 539 -38.63 2.03 40.36
C ALA A 539 -38.89 3.52 40.05
N SER A 540 -40.17 3.89 40.02
CA SER A 540 -40.62 5.26 40.21
C SER A 540 -40.99 5.44 41.68
N ALA A 541 -40.23 6.26 42.39
CA ALA A 541 -40.57 6.71 43.73
C ALA A 541 -41.85 7.57 43.68
N SER A 542 -42.86 7.19 44.45
CA SER A 542 -44.00 8.05 44.81
C SER A 542 -44.09 8.12 46.32
N VAL A 543 -43.87 9.33 46.84
CA VAL A 543 -44.07 9.75 48.22
C VAL A 543 -45.58 9.76 48.52
N SER A 544 -46.02 9.05 49.56
CA SER A 544 -47.23 9.37 50.32
C SER A 544 -47.15 8.69 51.69
N GLY A 545 -47.12 9.51 52.74
CA GLY A 545 -46.97 9.04 54.11
C GLY A 545 -48.25 8.52 54.74
N THR A 546 -48.09 7.77 55.83
CA THR A 546 -48.92 7.75 57.03
C THR A 546 -48.24 6.88 58.09
N ALA A 547 -48.04 7.42 59.29
CA ALA A 547 -47.72 6.66 60.50
C ALA A 547 -49.01 6.02 61.07
N PRO A 548 -48.92 4.94 61.89
CA PRO A 548 -48.69 5.13 63.33
C PRO A 548 -47.76 4.09 64.02
N THR A 549 -47.35 4.52 65.22
CA THR A 549 -46.46 3.99 66.30
C THR A 549 -46.93 2.70 67.02
N PRO A 550 -46.30 2.24 68.14
CA PRO A 550 -44.93 1.74 68.32
C PRO A 550 -44.87 0.40 69.13
N SER A 551 -43.77 -0.36 69.09
CA SER A 551 -43.47 -1.34 70.16
C SER A 551 -41.96 -1.58 70.34
N SER A 552 -41.51 -1.08 71.48
CA SER A 552 -40.36 -1.37 72.35
C SER A 552 -39.44 -2.59 72.12
N VAL A 553 -38.16 -2.37 72.44
CA VAL A 553 -37.15 -3.18 73.21
C VAL A 553 -35.78 -3.01 72.49
N GLU A 554 -34.90 -2.09 72.91
CA GLU A 554 -33.83 -2.24 73.95
C GLU A 554 -32.87 -3.42 73.62
N SER A 555 -31.54 -3.40 73.63
CA SER A 555 -30.46 -2.48 74.01
C SER A 555 -29.15 -3.01 73.38
N ALA A 556 -28.20 -2.14 73.00
CA ALA A 556 -26.75 -2.23 73.34
C ALA A 556 -25.86 -1.35 72.42
N LYS A 557 -25.28 -0.30 73.03
CA LYS A 557 -24.11 0.48 72.59
C LYS A 557 -22.88 0.01 73.41
N PRO A 558 -21.66 0.57 73.28
CA PRO A 558 -20.95 1.18 72.15
C PRO A 558 -19.46 0.70 72.06
N LYS A 559 -18.69 1.17 71.08
CA LYS A 559 -17.28 1.63 71.29
C LYS A 559 -16.74 2.41 70.07
N GLU A 560 -16.50 3.70 70.27
CA GLU A 560 -15.58 4.56 69.53
C GLU A 560 -14.12 4.29 69.95
N ILE A 561 -13.17 4.68 69.07
CA ILE A 561 -11.83 5.29 69.26
C ILE A 561 -11.16 5.15 67.87
N ALA A 562 -11.08 6.16 67.00
CA ALA A 562 -10.29 7.40 66.98
C ALA A 562 -8.87 7.26 66.37
N ASN A 563 -8.48 8.32 65.64
CA ASN A 563 -7.15 8.72 65.08
C ASN A 563 -6.71 8.06 63.75
N LYS A 564 -6.10 8.78 62.78
CA LYS A 564 -5.43 10.10 62.77
C LYS A 564 -5.22 10.57 61.31
N ASP A 565 -5.27 11.89 61.08
CA ASP A 565 -4.36 12.78 60.30
C ASP A 565 -3.61 12.22 59.06
N ALA A 566 -3.30 12.93 57.98
CA ALA A 566 -3.53 14.29 57.49
C ALA A 566 -2.86 14.36 56.08
N ASP A 567 -3.25 15.37 55.30
CA ASP A 567 -2.48 16.08 54.27
C ASP A 567 -1.93 15.37 53.01
N GLY A 568 -2.01 16.12 51.89
CA GLY A 568 -0.96 16.06 50.87
C GLY A 568 -1.38 16.07 49.41
N PHE A 569 -2.11 17.09 48.95
CA PHE A 569 -2.10 17.48 47.54
C PHE A 569 -0.81 18.29 47.28
N ARG A 570 0.09 17.82 46.39
CA ARG A 570 1.02 18.62 45.57
C ARG A 570 1.95 17.73 44.72
N ASP A 571 1.82 17.89 43.41
CA ASP A 571 2.85 18.18 42.39
C ASP A 571 4.25 17.51 42.44
N VAL A 572 4.62 17.00 41.24
CA VAL A 572 5.97 16.98 40.60
C VAL A 572 6.90 15.83 41.08
N ASP A 573 7.50 14.99 40.23
CA ASP A 573 8.45 15.33 39.15
C ASP A 573 8.54 14.26 38.04
N LEU A 574 8.80 14.75 36.81
CA LEU A 574 9.26 14.00 35.65
C LEU A 574 10.79 14.01 35.63
N SER A 575 11.39 12.85 35.84
CA SER A 575 12.78 12.58 35.46
C SER A 575 12.92 11.15 34.96
#